data_AF-U4VKX7-F1
#
_entry.id   AF-U4VKX7-F1
#
_cell.length_a   1.000
_cell.length_b   1.000
_cell.length_c   1.000
_cell.angle_alpha   90.00
_cell.angle_beta   90.00
_cell.angle_gamma   90.00
#
_symmetry.space_group_name_H-M   'P 1'
#
loop_
_entity.id
_entity.type
_entity.pdbx_description
1 polymer ?
#
loop_
_entity_poly.entity_id
_entity_poly.type
_entity_poly.pdbx_seq_one_letter_code
_entity_poly.pdbx_strand_id
1 'polypeptide(L)'
;MLPVYIIDCTGIESADELWRRYLSAVPAENPEAFGYTLDSFWDAVQWQGPGWPGECELVFQNVDALAKLKTRGGQPFLEAFIRLANETDRITIRLS
;
A
#
# COMPACT_ATOMS: atom_id res chain seq x y z
N MET A 1 -6.00 13.39 -16.63
CA MET A 1 -5.49 12.04 -16.34
C MET A 1 -4.96 12.08 -14.92
N LEU A 2 -5.32 11.10 -14.10
CA LEU A 2 -4.75 10.99 -12.76
C LEU A 2 -3.29 10.49 -12.86
N PRO A 3 -2.39 10.90 -11.96
CA PRO A 3 -1.05 10.31 -11.84
C PRO A 3 -1.14 8.80 -11.59
N VAL A 4 -0.18 8.05 -12.14
CA VAL A 4 -0.03 6.61 -11.88
C VAL A 4 1.30 6.40 -11.18
N TYR A 5 1.28 5.76 -10.02
CA TYR A 5 2.47 5.40 -9.27
C TYR A 5 2.65 3.89 -9.25
N ILE A 6 3.85 3.44 -9.59
CA ILE A 6 4.20 2.01 -9.65
C ILE A 6 5.04 1.66 -8.43
N ILE A 7 4.61 0.63 -7.70
CA ILE A 7 5.28 0.08 -6.53
C ILE A 7 5.69 -1.36 -6.88
N ASP A 8 6.98 -1.58 -7.17
CA ASP A 8 7.51 -2.92 -7.41
C ASP A 8 7.71 -3.67 -6.09
N CYS A 9 7.02 -4.80 -5.94
CA CYS A 9 7.08 -5.63 -4.73
C CYS A 9 8.23 -6.65 -4.75
N THR A 10 9.02 -6.70 -5.83
CA THR A 10 10.17 -7.60 -5.93
C THR A 10 11.15 -7.41 -4.77
N GLY A 11 11.52 -8.52 -4.12
CA GLY A 11 12.52 -8.52 -3.05
C GLY A 11 12.04 -7.91 -1.72
N ILE A 12 10.74 -7.70 -1.54
CA ILE A 12 10.18 -7.30 -0.24
C ILE A 12 10.17 -8.50 0.71
N GLU A 13 10.82 -8.34 1.87
CA GLU A 13 10.91 -9.36 2.91
C GLU A 13 10.09 -9.01 4.16
N SER A 14 9.59 -7.77 4.26
CA SER A 14 8.75 -7.32 5.38
C SER A 14 7.67 -6.32 4.96
N ALA A 15 6.61 -6.20 5.74
CA ALA A 15 5.58 -5.18 5.51
C ALA A 15 6.14 -3.76 5.64
N ASP A 16 7.10 -3.53 6.54
CA ASP A 16 7.77 -2.23 6.69
C ASP A 16 8.50 -1.81 5.42
N GLU A 17 9.16 -2.73 4.72
CA GLU A 17 9.82 -2.47 3.44
C GLU A 17 8.83 -2.08 2.34
N LEU A 18 7.68 -2.75 2.27
CA LEU A 18 6.61 -2.38 1.33
C LEU A 18 6.16 -0.94 1.55
N TRP A 19 5.91 -0.57 2.79
CA TRP A 19 5.45 0.76 3.12
C TRP A 19 6.49 1.85 2.89
N ARG A 20 7.78 1.56 3.16
CA ARG A 20 8.87 2.47 2.78
C ARG A 20 8.92 2.65 1.26
N ARG A 21 8.74 1.58 0.48
CA ARG A 21 8.73 1.65 -0.98
C ARG A 21 7.53 2.45 -1.50
N TYR A 22 6.34 2.24 -0.92
CA TYR A 22 5.16 3.05 -1.16
C TYR A 22 5.42 4.55 -0.92
N LEU A 23 5.89 4.93 0.28
CA LEU A 23 6.16 6.32 0.63
C LEU A 23 7.24 6.97 -0.24
N SER A 24 8.17 6.17 -0.79
CA SER A 24 9.19 6.67 -1.74
C SER A 24 8.66 6.88 -3.16
N ALA A 25 7.56 6.23 -3.52
CA ALA A 25 7.01 6.24 -4.88
C ALA A 25 5.96 7.33 -5.12
N VAL A 26 5.38 7.86 -4.04
CA VAL A 26 4.24 8.79 -4.10
C VAL A 26 4.57 10.10 -3.39
N PRO A 27 3.91 11.22 -3.73
CA PRO A 27 4.03 12.47 -2.99
C PRO A 27 3.20 12.39 -1.69
N ALA A 28 3.61 11.50 -0.77
CA ALA A 28 2.90 11.22 0.47
C ALA A 28 2.80 12.46 1.36
N GLU A 29 1.59 12.77 1.83
CA GLU A 29 1.36 13.79 2.85
C GLU A 29 1.70 13.26 4.25
N ASN A 30 2.42 14.05 5.06
CA ASN A 30 2.81 13.68 6.45
C ASN A 30 3.42 12.26 6.59
N PRO A 31 4.44 11.91 5.79
CA PRO A 31 5.03 10.56 5.79
C PRO A 31 5.72 10.20 7.12
N GLU A 32 6.13 11.20 7.91
CA GLU A 32 6.73 11.03 9.24
C GLU A 32 5.76 10.45 10.28
N ALA A 33 4.45 10.69 10.10
CA ALA A 33 3.40 10.14 10.96
C ALA A 33 2.79 8.84 10.40
N PHE A 34 3.28 8.33 9.26
CA PHE A 34 2.80 7.06 8.70
C PHE A 34 3.06 5.89 9.66
N GLY A 35 2.05 5.05 9.90
CA GLY A 35 2.12 4.00 10.92
C GLY A 35 2.74 2.67 10.48
N TYR A 36 3.14 2.53 9.21
CA TYR A 36 3.78 1.32 8.66
C TYR A 36 2.98 0.03 8.89
N THR A 37 1.66 0.09 8.71
CA THR A 37 0.77 -1.06 8.76
C THR A 37 -0.23 -1.05 7.62
N LEU A 38 -0.89 -2.18 7.39
CA LEU A 38 -2.00 -2.28 6.45
C LEU A 38 -3.13 -1.31 6.82
N ASP A 39 -3.44 -1.16 8.12
CA ASP A 39 -4.45 -0.21 8.61
C ASP A 39 -4.04 1.24 8.34
N SER A 40 -2.77 1.58 8.55
CA SER A 40 -2.24 2.91 8.23
C SER A 40 -2.27 3.20 6.74
N PHE A 41 -1.98 2.20 5.90
CA PHE A 41 -2.13 2.33 4.46
C PHE A 41 -3.60 2.55 4.08
N TRP A 42 -4.53 1.82 4.68
CA TRP A 42 -5.96 2.03 4.44
C TRP A 42 -6.43 3.43 4.85
N ASP A 43 -6.01 3.90 6.03
CA ASP A 43 -6.30 5.25 6.52
C ASP A 43 -5.80 6.31 5.55
N ALA A 44 -4.59 6.15 5.04
CA ALA A 44 -4.04 7.00 3.99
C ALA A 44 -4.97 7.05 2.77
N VAL A 45 -5.21 5.91 2.12
CA VAL A 45 -5.85 5.85 0.79
C VAL A 45 -7.37 6.02 0.81
N GLN A 46 -8.03 5.73 1.94
CA GLN A 46 -9.49 5.82 2.07
C GLN A 46 -9.94 7.11 2.76
N TRP A 47 -9.20 7.54 3.78
CA TRP A 47 -9.59 8.64 4.68
C TRP A 47 -8.68 9.86 4.57
N GLN A 48 -7.68 9.83 3.68
CA GLN A 48 -6.68 10.90 3.52
C GLN A 48 -5.84 11.09 4.79
N GLY A 49 -5.57 10.00 5.52
CA GLY A 49 -4.67 9.99 6.67
C GLY A 49 -3.20 10.20 6.29
N PRO A 50 -2.28 10.13 7.27
CA PRO A 50 -0.84 10.17 7.00
C PRO A 50 -0.45 9.17 5.93
N GLY A 51 0.36 9.60 4.97
CA GLY A 51 0.73 8.83 3.79
C GLY A 51 -0.19 9.00 2.58
N TRP A 52 -1.21 9.87 2.63
CA TRP A 52 -2.10 10.13 1.49
C TRP A 52 -1.30 10.55 0.23
N PRO A 53 -1.46 9.87 -0.92
CA PRO A 53 -0.70 10.16 -2.13
C PRO A 53 -1.35 11.22 -3.05
N GLY A 54 -2.48 11.80 -2.62
CA GLY A 54 -3.36 12.55 -3.50
C GLY A 54 -4.23 11.64 -4.39
N GLU A 55 -5.12 12.27 -5.16
CA GLU A 55 -5.93 11.58 -6.17
C GLU A 55 -5.03 10.94 -7.24
N CYS A 56 -4.98 9.61 -7.29
CA CYS A 56 -4.08 8.87 -8.18
C CYS A 56 -4.57 7.44 -8.46
N GLU A 57 -3.79 6.73 -9.27
CA GLU A 57 -3.83 5.28 -9.40
C GLU A 57 -2.54 4.68 -8.82
N LEU A 58 -2.68 3.69 -7.93
CA LEU A 58 -1.57 2.92 -7.39
C LEU A 58 -1.52 1.56 -8.07
N VAL A 59 -0.36 1.19 -8.60
CA VAL A 59 -0.12 -0.12 -9.22
C VAL A 59 0.98 -0.83 -8.45
N PHE A 60 0.60 -1.85 -7.69
CA PHE A 60 1.53 -2.76 -7.05
C PHE A 60 1.86 -3.89 -8.03
N GLN A 61 3.11 -3.99 -8.44
CA GLN A 61 3.61 -5.02 -9.35
C GLN A 61 4.34 -6.12 -8.59
N ASN A 62 4.34 -7.33 -9.14
CA ASN A 62 5.03 -8.49 -8.57
C ASN A 62 4.52 -8.85 -7.16
N VAL A 63 3.20 -8.71 -6.94
CA VAL A 63 2.58 -8.87 -5.61
C VAL A 63 2.71 -10.27 -5.03
N ASP A 64 3.01 -11.27 -5.86
CA ASP A 64 3.33 -12.63 -5.42
C ASP A 64 4.52 -12.68 -4.45
N ALA A 65 5.44 -11.70 -4.51
CA ALA A 65 6.52 -11.55 -3.54
C ALA A 65 6.01 -11.39 -2.10
N LEU A 66 4.80 -10.85 -1.93
CA LEU A 66 4.18 -10.59 -0.63
C LEU A 66 3.51 -11.84 -0.04
N ALA A 67 3.36 -12.94 -0.79
CA ALA A 67 2.62 -14.13 -0.38
C ALA A 67 3.19 -14.80 0.89
N LYS A 68 4.48 -14.62 1.17
CA LYS A 68 5.15 -15.16 2.37
C LYS A 68 4.97 -14.29 3.61
N LEU A 69 4.52 -13.05 3.44
CA LEU A 69 4.35 -12.10 4.53
C LEU A 69 3.09 -12.41 5.34
N LYS A 70 3.13 -12.00 6.60
CA LYS A 70 1.98 -12.08 7.51
C LYS A 70 1.65 -10.70 8.05
N THR A 71 0.37 -10.45 8.32
CA THR A 71 -0.06 -9.29 9.09
C THR A 71 0.45 -9.42 10.54
N ARG A 72 0.39 -8.33 11.32
CA ARG A 72 0.72 -8.39 12.76
C ARG A 72 -0.15 -9.39 13.53
N GLY A 73 -1.38 -9.64 13.06
CA GLY A 73 -2.29 -10.66 13.60
C GLY A 73 -2.02 -12.09 13.12
N GLY A 74 -0.99 -12.32 12.29
CA GLY A 74 -0.59 -13.63 11.80
C GLY A 74 -1.35 -14.14 10.57
N GLN A 75 -2.27 -13.35 10.01
CA GLN A 75 -3.01 -13.70 8.79
C GLN A 75 -2.13 -13.54 7.54
N PRO A 76 -2.41 -14.26 6.43
CA PRO A 76 -1.74 -14.05 5.16
C PRO A 76 -1.85 -12.59 4.72
N PHE A 77 -0.70 -11.93 4.51
CA PHE A 77 -0.68 -10.50 4.19
C PHE A 77 -1.31 -10.21 2.82
N LEU A 78 -0.96 -11.00 1.80
CA LEU A 78 -1.44 -10.79 0.43
C LEU A 78 -2.96 -10.87 0.32
N GLU A 79 -3.60 -11.81 1.02
CA GLU A 79 -5.08 -11.93 1.05
C GLU A 79 -5.72 -10.70 1.70
N ALA A 80 -5.16 -10.24 2.82
CA ALA A 80 -5.64 -9.03 3.49
C ALA A 80 -5.46 -7.79 2.60
N PHE A 81 -4.36 -7.73 1.85
CA PHE A 81 -4.06 -6.61 0.96
C PHE A 81 -4.98 -6.57 -0.27
N ILE A 82 -5.27 -7.73 -0.87
CA ILE A 82 -6.27 -7.87 -1.95
C ILE A 82 -7.63 -7.39 -1.46
N ARG A 83 -8.04 -7.80 -0.26
CA ARG A 83 -9.32 -7.38 0.31
C ARG A 83 -9.38 -5.87 0.51
N LEU A 84 -8.34 -5.26 1.09
CA LEU A 84 -8.26 -3.82 1.29
C LEU A 84 -8.32 -3.07 -0.05
N ALA A 85 -7.58 -3.51 -1.07
CA ALA A 85 -7.58 -2.88 -2.38
C ALA A 85 -8.98 -2.90 -3.02
N ASN A 86 -9.75 -3.98 -2.84
CA ASN A 86 -11.13 -4.08 -3.31
C ASN A 86 -12.14 -3.26 -2.47
N GLU A 87 -11.85 -3.04 -1.19
CA GLU A 87 -12.69 -2.24 -0.28
C GLU A 87 -12.37 -0.74 -0.34
N THR A 88 -11.27 -0.35 -0.99
CA THR A 88 -10.89 1.06 -1.20
C THR A 88 -11.61 1.61 -2.43
N ASP A 89 -12.38 2.68 -2.27
CA ASP A 89 -13.18 3.28 -3.35
C ASP A 89 -12.77 4.72 -3.69
N ARG A 90 -11.95 5.35 -2.84
CA ARG A 90 -11.48 6.74 -3.06
C ARG A 90 -10.48 6.85 -4.20
N ILE A 91 -9.56 5.90 -4.33
CA ILE A 91 -8.57 5.84 -5.41
C ILE A 91 -8.54 4.46 -6.05
N THR A 92 -7.96 4.36 -7.24
CA THR A 92 -7.77 3.06 -7.88
C THR A 92 -6.50 2.40 -7.35
N ILE A 93 -6.63 1.18 -6.83
CA ILE A 93 -5.50 0.32 -6.46
C ILE A 93 -5.54 -0.93 -7.32
N ARG A 94 -4.47 -1.20 -8.06
CA ARG A 94 -4.29 -2.44 -8.82
C ARG A 94 -3.16 -3.27 -8.26
N LEU A 95 -3.39 -4.57 -8.20
CA LEU A 95 -2.43 -5.58 -7.81
C LEU A 95 -2.18 -6.46 -9.04
N SER A 96 -0.92 -6.59 -9.47
CA SER A 96 -0.52 -7.32 -10.68
C SER A 96 0.78 -8.09 -10.52
#